data_AF-A0A6L7IMC4-F1
#
_entry.id   AF-A0A6L7IMC4-F1
#
_cell.length_a   1.000
_cell.length_b   1.000
_cell.length_c   1.000
_cell.angle_alpha   90.00
_cell.angle_beta   90.00
_cell.angle_gamma   90.00
#
_symmetry.space_group_name_H-M   'P 1'
#
loop_
_entity.id
_entity.type
_entity.pdbx_description
1 polymer ?
#
loop_
_entity_poly.entity_id
_entity_poly.type
_entity_poly.pdbx_seq_one_letter_code
_entity_poly.pdbx_strand_id
1 'polypeptide(L)'
;PDDCSTTATNPSQVGLVSSTGCNIGVPTETIVRPSQMPCTKIVTESTKAKELLSKPKALGRLNEVKVNITTYPHEKSFSLGVDANGTEQVTSVFEDHSGLQTSIVAQSPNFKVKAGVHTHPPGEFAGPSAGDVYTFISANKINNDFDHYFTIAYDGSEYVYTITNQTLFDQFMDNYPPNTHIDSETKAWKDIEKIGVTFYEVYRSLKKQGKSKNEAYELGMAFVLRKYNSGIGLSKRDGNGDFKPLFVEELQDPNNPKKKTYNKTDNCNL
;
A
#
# COMPACT_ATOMS: atom_id res chain seq x y z
N PRO A 1 41.01 -9.28 -6.29
CA PRO A 1 40.82 -8.49 -5.05
C PRO A 1 39.58 -9.01 -4.34
N ASP A 2 39.79 -9.64 -3.18
CA ASP A 2 38.71 -10.29 -2.44
C ASP A 2 37.71 -9.25 -1.92
N ASP A 3 36.43 -9.52 -2.13
CA ASP A 3 35.29 -8.64 -1.88
C ASP A 3 34.93 -8.62 -0.38
N CYS A 4 35.92 -8.31 0.46
CA CYS A 4 35.77 -8.30 1.92
C CYS A 4 35.90 -6.88 2.49
N SER A 5 35.07 -6.59 3.49
CA SER A 5 35.13 -5.36 4.27
C SER A 5 35.32 -5.67 5.76
N THR A 6 36.00 -4.78 6.47
CA THR A 6 36.22 -4.87 7.92
C THR A 6 35.87 -3.55 8.60
N THR A 7 35.35 -3.62 9.82
CA THR A 7 34.93 -2.45 10.60
C THR A 7 36.14 -1.66 11.09
N ALA A 8 36.16 -0.34 10.85
CA ALA A 8 37.18 0.53 11.42
C ALA A 8 37.01 0.63 12.94
N THR A 9 38.10 0.43 13.68
CA THR A 9 38.17 0.61 15.15
C THR A 9 38.62 2.01 15.55
N ASN A 10 39.11 2.80 14.58
CA ASN A 10 39.56 4.18 14.74
C ASN A 10 39.29 4.98 13.43
N PRO A 11 38.88 6.26 13.50
CA PRO A 11 38.63 7.10 12.32
C PRO A 11 39.79 7.17 11.29
N SER A 12 41.03 7.04 11.73
CA SER A 12 42.23 7.02 10.86
C SER A 12 42.34 5.79 9.95
N GLN A 13 41.51 4.76 10.18
CA GLN A 13 41.56 3.51 9.43
C GLN A 13 40.62 3.49 8.21
N VAL A 14 39.75 4.49 8.06
CA VAL A 14 38.78 4.57 6.97
C VAL A 14 39.51 4.74 5.63
N GLY A 15 39.18 3.89 4.65
CA GLY A 15 39.77 3.92 3.31
C GLY A 15 41.12 3.21 3.20
N LEU A 16 41.60 2.56 4.27
CA LEU A 16 42.78 1.69 4.23
C LEU A 16 42.41 0.26 3.83
N VAL A 17 43.42 -0.54 3.48
CA VAL A 17 43.28 -1.98 3.24
C VAL A 17 43.94 -2.73 4.39
N SER A 18 43.26 -3.74 4.94
CA SER A 18 43.78 -4.57 6.03
C SER A 18 44.97 -5.40 5.57
N SER A 19 45.73 -5.95 6.53
CA SER A 19 46.81 -6.90 6.24
C SER A 19 46.35 -8.19 5.54
N THR A 20 45.04 -8.45 5.50
CA THR A 20 44.41 -9.57 4.79
C THR A 20 43.84 -9.18 3.43
N GLY A 21 44.02 -7.93 2.98
CA GLY A 21 43.54 -7.45 1.68
C GLY A 21 42.09 -6.92 1.65
N CYS A 22 41.44 -6.76 2.81
CA CYS A 22 40.05 -6.27 2.89
C CYS A 22 39.99 -4.75 3.02
N ASN A 23 38.99 -4.10 2.43
CA ASN A 23 38.79 -2.67 2.62
C ASN A 23 38.33 -2.38 4.07
N ILE A 24 38.97 -1.43 4.75
CA ILE A 24 38.66 -1.02 6.13
C ILE A 24 37.78 0.23 6.11
N GLY A 25 36.67 0.17 6.85
CA GLY A 25 35.81 1.34 7.03
C GLY A 25 35.11 1.80 5.75
N VAL A 26 34.93 0.89 4.77
CA VAL A 26 33.96 1.14 3.69
C VAL A 26 32.64 1.46 4.39
N PRO A 27 31.98 2.58 4.08
CA PRO A 27 30.62 2.80 4.53
C PRO A 27 29.80 1.62 4.00
N THR A 28 29.54 0.61 4.82
CA THR A 28 28.32 -0.17 4.66
C THR A 28 27.26 0.89 4.66
N GLU A 29 26.53 1.06 3.55
CA GLU A 29 25.42 1.99 3.51
C GLU A 29 24.70 1.88 4.84
N THR A 30 24.64 2.98 5.59
CA THR A 30 23.92 2.98 6.85
C THR A 30 22.54 2.48 6.46
N ILE A 31 22.15 1.30 6.95
CA ILE A 31 20.75 0.94 6.99
C ILE A 31 20.17 1.97 7.95
N VAL A 32 19.83 3.15 7.42
CA VAL A 32 19.02 4.13 8.10
C VAL A 32 17.68 3.43 8.19
N ARG A 33 17.50 2.63 9.26
CA ARG A 33 16.17 2.24 9.68
C ARG A 33 15.41 3.54 9.82
N PRO A 34 14.36 3.78 9.01
CA PRO A 34 13.56 4.98 9.15
C PRO A 34 13.18 5.11 10.63
N SER A 35 13.58 6.22 11.26
CA SER A 35 13.44 6.42 12.71
C SER A 35 11.97 6.64 13.15
N GLN A 36 11.03 6.55 12.22
CA GLN A 36 9.61 6.35 12.51
C GLN A 36 9.29 4.87 12.31
N MET A 37 9.04 4.14 13.39
CA MET A 37 8.56 2.75 13.31
C MET A 37 7.28 2.73 12.47
N PRO A 38 7.29 2.14 11.25
CA PRO A 38 6.12 2.11 10.36
C PRO A 38 4.87 1.56 11.06
N CYS A 39 5.09 0.66 12.03
CA CYS A 39 4.12 0.13 12.99
C CYS A 39 3.17 1.15 13.61
N THR A 40 3.70 2.17 14.29
CA THR A 40 2.85 3.04 15.12
C THR A 40 1.97 3.92 14.26
N LYS A 41 2.54 4.40 13.14
CA LYS A 41 1.81 5.26 12.21
C LYS A 41 0.71 4.50 11.51
N ILE A 42 0.99 3.32 10.92
CA ILE A 42 -0.06 2.56 10.23
C ILE A 42 -1.17 2.14 11.18
N VAL A 43 -0.86 1.72 12.42
CA VAL A 43 -1.89 1.41 13.43
C VAL A 43 -2.75 2.63 13.75
N THR A 44 -2.13 3.80 13.93
CA THR A 44 -2.85 5.06 14.20
C THR A 44 -3.78 5.43 13.04
N GLU A 45 -3.30 5.33 11.80
CA GLU A 45 -4.13 5.60 10.62
C GLU A 45 -5.22 4.53 10.42
N SER A 46 -4.97 3.25 10.73
CA SER A 46 -6.00 2.21 10.73
C SER A 46 -7.14 2.51 11.73
N THR A 47 -6.83 3.07 12.90
CA THR A 47 -7.84 3.52 13.86
C THR A 47 -8.68 4.67 13.29
N LYS A 48 -8.04 5.69 12.71
CA LYS A 48 -8.75 6.79 12.05
C LYS A 48 -9.59 6.31 10.88
N ALA A 49 -9.11 5.34 10.11
CA ALA A 49 -9.83 4.73 9.02
C ALA A 49 -11.15 4.11 9.51
N LYS A 50 -11.11 3.37 10.63
CA LYS A 50 -12.32 2.84 11.28
C LYS A 50 -13.26 3.97 11.70
N GLU A 51 -12.75 5.01 12.35
CA GLU A 51 -13.56 6.14 12.82
C GLU A 51 -14.26 6.85 11.65
N LEU A 52 -13.52 7.17 10.58
CA LEU A 52 -14.05 7.80 9.36
C LEU A 52 -15.19 6.99 8.75
N LEU A 53 -14.97 5.68 8.60
CA LEU A 53 -15.91 4.80 7.91
C LEU A 53 -17.11 4.40 8.78
N SER A 54 -17.01 4.57 10.10
CA SER A 54 -18.10 4.28 11.05
C SER A 54 -19.07 5.45 11.26
N LYS A 55 -18.81 6.61 10.66
CA LYS A 55 -19.69 7.77 10.81
C LYS A 55 -21.00 7.57 10.02
N PRO A 56 -22.15 8.15 10.47
CA PRO A 56 -23.46 7.85 9.91
C PRO A 56 -23.62 8.11 8.40
N LYS A 57 -23.09 9.23 7.86
CA LYS A 57 -23.22 9.51 6.42
C LYS A 57 -22.33 8.59 5.58
N ALA A 58 -21.13 8.25 6.06
CA ALA A 58 -20.23 7.30 5.44
C ALA A 58 -20.88 5.91 5.41
N LEU A 59 -21.49 5.46 6.51
CA LEU A 59 -22.24 4.21 6.56
C LEU A 59 -23.43 4.21 5.59
N GLY A 60 -24.20 5.31 5.54
CA GLY A 60 -25.29 5.47 4.58
C GLY A 60 -24.79 5.31 3.13
N ARG A 61 -23.72 6.01 2.79
CA ARG A 61 -23.13 5.96 1.44
C ARG A 61 -22.47 4.62 1.13
N LEU A 62 -21.86 3.97 2.11
CA LEU A 62 -21.32 2.61 1.98
C LEU A 62 -22.42 1.61 1.63
N ASN A 63 -23.58 1.72 2.29
CA ASN A 63 -24.71 0.85 1.99
C ASN A 63 -25.17 1.04 0.54
N GLU A 64 -25.22 2.29 0.05
CA GLU A 64 -25.56 2.59 -1.35
C GLU A 64 -24.58 1.95 -2.35
N VAL A 65 -23.26 2.10 -2.15
CA VAL A 65 -22.28 1.52 -3.09
C VAL A 65 -22.20 -0.01 -3.01
N LYS A 66 -22.54 -0.59 -1.86
CA LYS A 66 -22.62 -2.06 -1.69
C LYS A 66 -23.84 -2.69 -2.34
N VAL A 67 -24.87 -1.90 -2.70
CA VAL A 67 -26.04 -2.44 -3.42
C VAL A 67 -25.58 -3.07 -4.73
N ASN A 68 -25.89 -4.36 -4.87
CA ASN A 68 -25.56 -5.21 -6.03
C ASN A 68 -24.06 -5.34 -6.32
N ILE A 69 -23.17 -5.10 -5.35
CA ILE A 69 -21.72 -5.21 -5.56
C ILE A 69 -21.27 -6.62 -6.00
N THR A 70 -22.07 -7.66 -5.76
CA THR A 70 -21.80 -9.05 -6.16
C THR A 70 -22.21 -9.38 -7.59
N THR A 71 -22.90 -8.47 -8.29
CA THR A 71 -23.44 -8.71 -9.64
C THR A 71 -23.25 -7.55 -10.60
N TYR A 72 -23.06 -6.33 -10.09
CA TYR A 72 -22.87 -5.13 -10.88
C TYR A 72 -21.41 -5.02 -11.36
N PRO A 73 -21.15 -4.86 -12.67
CA PRO A 73 -19.80 -4.96 -13.22
C PRO A 73 -19.02 -3.64 -13.19
N HIS A 74 -19.59 -2.57 -12.65
CA HIS A 74 -18.99 -1.24 -12.66
C HIS A 74 -18.57 -0.80 -11.27
N GLU A 75 -17.38 -0.22 -11.18
CA GLU A 75 -16.90 0.40 -9.96
C GLU A 75 -17.74 1.62 -9.61
N LYS A 76 -17.99 1.80 -8.32
CA LYS A 76 -18.62 2.98 -7.73
C LYS A 76 -17.63 3.66 -6.82
N SER A 77 -17.71 4.98 -6.70
CA SER A 77 -16.90 5.75 -5.76
C SER A 77 -17.67 6.87 -5.09
N PHE A 78 -17.14 7.30 -3.94
CA PHE A 78 -17.51 8.54 -3.29
C PHE A 78 -16.37 9.02 -2.41
N SER A 79 -16.42 10.27 -1.99
CA SER A 79 -15.44 10.84 -1.06
C SER A 79 -16.12 11.33 0.20
N LEU A 80 -15.39 11.29 1.31
CA LEU A 80 -15.88 11.65 2.64
C LEU A 80 -14.94 12.64 3.31
N GLY A 81 -15.48 13.43 4.22
CA GLY A 81 -14.75 14.50 4.88
C GLY A 81 -15.57 15.22 5.94
N VAL A 82 -15.17 16.46 6.23
CA VAL A 82 -15.85 17.31 7.23
C VAL A 82 -16.00 18.73 6.72
N ASP A 83 -17.15 19.35 7.00
CA ASP A 83 -17.36 20.77 6.73
C ASP A 83 -16.65 21.67 7.78
N ALA A 84 -16.83 22.98 7.65
CA ALA A 84 -16.21 23.97 8.54
C ALA A 84 -16.63 23.80 10.02
N ASN A 85 -17.76 23.15 10.30
CA ASN A 85 -18.25 22.89 11.66
C ASN A 85 -17.77 21.52 12.18
N GLY A 86 -16.93 20.80 11.43
CA GLY A 86 -16.52 19.45 11.77
C GLY A 86 -17.62 18.40 11.54
N THR A 87 -18.74 18.77 10.91
CA THR A 87 -19.83 17.84 10.61
C THR A 87 -19.44 17.01 9.40
N GLU A 88 -19.68 15.71 9.49
CA GLU A 88 -19.39 14.77 8.42
C GLU A 88 -20.11 15.16 7.12
N GLN A 89 -19.42 15.01 5.99
CA GLN A 89 -19.99 15.15 4.66
C GLN A 89 -19.49 14.03 3.74
N VAL A 90 -20.30 13.72 2.74
CA VAL A 90 -19.98 12.77 1.67
C VAL A 90 -20.36 13.37 0.33
N THR A 91 -19.66 13.01 -0.75
CA THR A 91 -20.11 13.30 -2.11
C THR A 91 -21.26 12.39 -2.52
N SER A 92 -21.88 12.68 -3.65
CA SER A 92 -22.70 11.69 -4.37
C SER A 92 -21.86 10.48 -4.78
N VAL A 93 -22.53 9.34 -4.99
CA VAL A 93 -21.93 8.18 -5.66
C VAL A 93 -21.65 8.56 -7.12
N PHE A 94 -20.43 8.27 -7.57
CA PHE A 94 -20.05 8.25 -8.97
C PHE A 94 -19.93 6.79 -9.43
N GLU A 95 -20.35 6.49 -10.65
CA GLU A 95 -20.22 5.15 -11.25
C GLU A 95 -19.35 5.26 -12.50
N ASP A 96 -18.35 4.39 -12.60
CA ASP A 96 -17.49 4.34 -13.79
C ASP A 96 -17.98 3.28 -14.78
N HIS A 97 -18.39 3.74 -15.96
CA HIS A 97 -18.79 2.88 -17.07
C HIS A 97 -17.66 2.59 -18.07
N SER A 98 -16.44 3.10 -17.82
CA SER A 98 -15.30 2.89 -18.71
C SER A 98 -14.70 1.50 -18.63
N GLY A 99 -15.01 0.74 -17.56
CA GLY A 99 -14.39 -0.57 -17.28
C GLY A 99 -12.95 -0.48 -16.79
N LEU A 100 -12.53 0.70 -16.33
CA LEU A 100 -11.25 0.95 -15.69
C LEU A 100 -11.48 1.36 -14.22
N GLN A 101 -10.45 1.95 -13.63
CA GLN A 101 -10.50 2.53 -12.28
C GLN A 101 -11.42 3.76 -12.24
N THR A 102 -12.30 3.81 -11.25
CA THR A 102 -13.20 4.93 -11.02
C THR A 102 -12.48 6.21 -10.57
N SER A 103 -13.01 7.36 -10.99
CA SER A 103 -12.52 8.66 -10.53
C SER A 103 -12.91 8.91 -9.06
N ILE A 104 -12.03 9.58 -8.31
CA ILE A 104 -12.28 9.96 -6.93
C ILE A 104 -12.27 11.48 -6.76
N VAL A 105 -13.21 12.02 -5.99
CA VAL A 105 -13.34 13.46 -5.77
C VAL A 105 -12.37 13.89 -4.66
N ALA A 106 -11.18 14.36 -5.04
CA ALA A 106 -10.15 14.76 -4.08
C ALA A 106 -10.41 16.11 -3.37
N GLN A 107 -11.26 16.96 -3.94
CA GLN A 107 -11.59 18.30 -3.41
C GLN A 107 -13.09 18.58 -3.51
N SER A 108 -13.60 19.38 -2.58
CA SER A 108 -14.97 19.86 -2.57
C SER A 108 -15.02 21.32 -2.12
N PRO A 109 -15.84 22.18 -2.75
CA PRO A 109 -16.02 23.55 -2.29
C PRO A 109 -16.79 23.64 -0.96
N ASN A 110 -17.51 22.57 -0.59
CA ASN A 110 -18.44 22.57 0.54
C ASN A 110 -17.82 21.99 1.82
N PHE A 111 -16.79 21.16 1.69
CA PHE A 111 -16.18 20.47 2.82
C PHE A 111 -14.77 20.01 2.49
N LYS A 112 -13.99 19.81 3.54
CA LYS A 112 -12.63 19.31 3.47
C LYS A 112 -12.64 17.79 3.30
N VAL A 113 -12.32 17.34 2.09
CA VAL A 113 -12.22 15.91 1.78
C VAL A 113 -11.03 15.30 2.53
N LYS A 114 -11.27 14.14 3.15
CA LYS A 114 -10.27 13.37 3.92
C LYS A 114 -9.99 12.00 3.32
N ALA A 115 -10.97 11.39 2.69
CA ALA A 115 -10.80 10.07 2.12
C ALA A 115 -11.66 9.84 0.88
N GLY A 116 -11.24 8.86 0.10
CA GLY A 116 -12.02 8.29 -0.99
C GLY A 116 -12.38 6.84 -0.70
N VAL A 117 -13.52 6.41 -1.22
CA VAL A 117 -13.97 5.02 -1.20
C VAL A 117 -14.29 4.63 -2.64
N HIS A 118 -13.82 3.47 -3.07
CA HIS A 118 -14.29 2.83 -4.29
C HIS A 118 -14.62 1.36 -4.09
N THR A 119 -15.33 0.77 -5.05
CA THR A 119 -15.74 -0.63 -5.01
C THR A 119 -15.04 -1.45 -6.08
N HIS A 120 -14.60 -2.66 -5.74
CA HIS A 120 -14.15 -3.66 -6.71
C HIS A 120 -15.29 -4.66 -7.01
N PRO A 121 -15.80 -4.71 -8.26
CA PRO A 121 -16.85 -5.64 -8.68
C PRO A 121 -16.31 -7.07 -8.87
N PRO A 122 -17.18 -8.07 -9.11
CA PRO A 122 -16.77 -9.45 -9.34
C PRO A 122 -15.97 -9.57 -10.64
N GLY A 123 -15.04 -10.53 -10.66
CA GLY A 123 -14.14 -10.76 -11.81
C GLY A 123 -12.75 -10.16 -11.60
N GLU A 124 -12.62 -9.23 -10.67
CA GLU A 124 -11.37 -8.58 -10.29
C GLU A 124 -10.77 -9.18 -9.01
N PHE A 125 -9.61 -8.67 -8.59
CA PHE A 125 -9.08 -8.97 -7.26
C PHE A 125 -9.82 -8.16 -6.21
N ALA A 126 -10.12 -8.75 -5.05
CA ALA A 126 -10.80 -8.02 -3.98
C ALA A 126 -9.96 -6.86 -3.39
N GLY A 127 -8.63 -7.05 -3.31
CA GLY A 127 -7.73 -6.04 -2.76
C GLY A 127 -7.41 -4.92 -3.76
N PRO A 128 -7.02 -3.73 -3.27
CA PRO A 128 -6.62 -2.60 -4.11
C PRO A 128 -5.40 -2.93 -4.97
N SER A 129 -5.40 -2.35 -6.17
CA SER A 129 -4.43 -2.56 -7.24
C SER A 129 -3.24 -1.59 -7.18
N ALA A 130 -2.36 -1.70 -8.18
CA ALA A 130 -1.32 -0.70 -8.40
C ALA A 130 -1.94 0.64 -8.86
N GLY A 131 -2.95 0.64 -9.73
CA GLY A 131 -3.67 1.86 -10.12
C GLY A 131 -4.22 2.63 -8.92
N ASP A 132 -4.74 1.92 -7.92
CA ASP A 132 -5.23 2.50 -6.66
C ASP A 132 -4.17 3.24 -5.87
N VAL A 133 -2.92 2.79 -5.92
CA VAL A 133 -1.78 3.50 -5.32
C VAL A 133 -1.61 4.87 -5.95
N TYR A 134 -1.65 4.95 -7.28
CA TYR A 134 -1.39 6.22 -7.98
C TYR A 134 -2.58 7.16 -7.96
N THR A 135 -3.81 6.63 -7.92
CA THR A 135 -4.99 7.45 -7.67
C THR A 135 -4.97 8.04 -6.28
N PHE A 136 -4.56 7.27 -5.27
CA PHE A 136 -4.38 7.78 -3.92
C PHE A 136 -3.32 8.91 -3.87
N ILE A 137 -2.15 8.71 -4.47
CA ILE A 137 -1.11 9.75 -4.50
C ILE A 137 -1.57 10.98 -5.28
N SER A 138 -2.26 10.79 -6.41
CA SER A 138 -2.77 11.91 -7.22
C SER A 138 -3.84 12.71 -6.47
N ALA A 139 -4.74 12.04 -5.75
CA ALA A 139 -5.74 12.69 -4.91
C ALA A 139 -5.08 13.49 -3.77
N ASN A 140 -4.06 12.94 -3.12
CA ASN A 140 -3.30 13.65 -2.09
C ASN A 140 -2.52 14.85 -2.66
N LYS A 141 -1.90 14.75 -3.85
CA LYS A 141 -1.23 15.88 -4.51
C LYS A 141 -2.18 17.04 -4.82
N ILE A 142 -3.45 16.73 -5.12
CA ILE A 142 -4.50 17.75 -5.30
C ILE A 142 -4.93 18.31 -3.93
N ASN A 143 -5.04 17.47 -2.92
CA ASN A 143 -5.47 17.84 -1.58
C ASN A 143 -4.66 17.08 -0.52
N ASN A 144 -3.69 17.75 0.11
CA ASN A 144 -2.80 17.13 1.08
C ASN A 144 -3.51 16.60 2.34
N ASP A 145 -4.79 16.92 2.53
CA ASP A 145 -5.61 16.35 3.60
C ASP A 145 -6.30 15.04 3.24
N PHE A 146 -6.18 14.58 2.00
CA PHE A 146 -6.65 13.28 1.54
C PHE A 146 -5.65 12.20 1.95
N ASP A 147 -5.89 11.52 3.07
CA ASP A 147 -4.92 10.64 3.73
C ASP A 147 -5.37 9.18 3.84
N HIS A 148 -6.58 8.85 3.36
CA HIS A 148 -7.12 7.49 3.32
C HIS A 148 -7.78 7.16 1.98
N TYR A 149 -7.57 5.94 1.49
CA TYR A 149 -8.21 5.45 0.27
C TYR A 149 -8.74 4.03 0.50
N PHE A 150 -10.06 3.89 0.53
CA PHE A 150 -10.75 2.65 0.87
C PHE A 150 -11.19 1.89 -0.37
N THR A 151 -11.11 0.57 -0.29
CA THR A 151 -11.61 -0.35 -1.30
C THR A 151 -12.59 -1.31 -0.68
N ILE A 152 -13.79 -1.41 -1.26
CA ILE A 152 -14.87 -2.30 -0.81
C ILE A 152 -15.08 -3.36 -1.89
N ALA A 153 -14.85 -4.62 -1.57
CA ALA A 153 -14.90 -5.69 -2.56
C ALA A 153 -16.22 -6.44 -2.57
N TYR A 154 -16.54 -7.02 -3.73
CA TYR A 154 -17.68 -7.92 -3.93
C TYR A 154 -17.73 -9.12 -2.96
N ASP A 155 -16.58 -9.57 -2.44
CA ASP A 155 -16.49 -10.70 -1.49
C ASP A 155 -16.69 -10.28 -0.03
N GLY A 156 -17.01 -9.01 0.21
CA GLY A 156 -17.19 -8.43 1.55
C GLY A 156 -15.90 -7.96 2.21
N SER A 157 -14.74 -8.17 1.58
CA SER A 157 -13.48 -7.61 2.07
C SER A 157 -13.48 -6.09 1.97
N GLU A 158 -12.94 -5.42 2.99
CA GLU A 158 -12.75 -3.97 3.01
C GLU A 158 -11.29 -3.67 3.31
N TYR A 159 -10.70 -2.78 2.54
CA TYR A 159 -9.29 -2.40 2.63
C TYR A 159 -9.15 -0.90 2.77
N VAL A 160 -7.99 -0.47 3.27
CA VAL A 160 -7.61 0.94 3.26
C VAL A 160 -6.12 1.08 3.00
N TYR A 161 -5.77 1.96 2.06
CA TYR A 161 -4.46 2.56 1.97
C TYR A 161 -4.39 3.80 2.86
N THR A 162 -3.28 3.93 3.57
CA THR A 162 -3.00 5.03 4.51
C THR A 162 -1.60 5.58 4.28
N ILE A 163 -1.40 6.86 4.50
CA ILE A 163 -0.07 7.48 4.43
C ILE A 163 0.70 7.19 5.73
N THR A 164 1.75 6.40 5.63
CA THR A 164 2.64 6.05 6.75
C THR A 164 3.90 6.91 6.80
N ASN A 165 4.30 7.50 5.68
CA ASN A 165 5.39 8.47 5.63
C ASN A 165 5.18 9.41 4.43
N GLN A 166 4.87 10.69 4.71
CA GLN A 166 4.54 11.66 3.65
C GLN A 166 5.70 11.88 2.68
N THR A 167 6.94 11.97 3.16
CA THR A 167 8.11 12.19 2.29
C THR A 167 8.31 11.04 1.31
N LEU A 168 8.23 9.79 1.79
CA LEU A 168 8.32 8.61 0.94
C LEU A 168 7.14 8.50 -0.03
N PHE A 169 5.94 8.87 0.44
CA PHE A 169 4.73 8.92 -0.36
C PHE A 169 4.83 9.90 -1.53
N ASP A 170 5.31 11.12 -1.27
CA ASP A 170 5.51 12.14 -2.30
C ASP A 170 6.56 11.72 -3.33
N GLN A 171 7.63 11.07 -2.87
CA GLN A 171 8.74 10.58 -3.70
C GLN A 171 8.39 9.33 -4.52
N PHE A 172 7.38 8.55 -4.11
CA PHE A 172 7.11 7.25 -4.72
C PHE A 172 6.76 7.38 -6.21
N MET A 173 5.97 8.38 -6.59
CA MET A 173 5.59 8.59 -8.00
C MET A 173 6.77 9.04 -8.87
N ASP A 174 7.75 9.72 -8.28
CA ASP A 174 8.94 10.17 -9.00
C ASP A 174 9.92 9.01 -9.22
N ASN A 175 10.05 8.12 -8.22
CA ASN A 175 10.89 6.93 -8.29
C ASN A 175 10.28 5.80 -9.12
N TYR A 176 8.94 5.70 -9.11
CA TYR A 176 8.17 4.69 -9.82
C TYR A 176 7.06 5.40 -10.61
N PRO A 177 7.33 6.00 -11.78
CA PRO A 177 6.29 6.68 -12.53
C PRO A 177 5.30 5.70 -13.17
N PRO A 178 3.99 6.03 -13.21
CA PRO A 178 2.94 5.08 -13.60
C PRO A 178 3.03 4.64 -15.06
N ASN A 179 3.49 5.52 -15.96
CA ASN A 179 3.65 5.21 -17.39
C ASN A 179 4.67 4.09 -17.65
N THR A 180 5.67 3.93 -16.78
CA THR A 180 6.66 2.86 -16.91
C THR A 180 6.36 1.68 -16.00
N HIS A 181 5.70 1.86 -14.85
CA HIS A 181 5.51 0.81 -13.84
C HIS A 181 4.14 0.16 -13.79
N ILE A 182 3.12 0.74 -14.44
CA ILE A 182 1.77 0.19 -14.50
C ILE A 182 1.40 -0.15 -15.94
N ASP A 183 0.67 -1.26 -16.10
CA ASP A 183 -0.01 -1.62 -17.32
C ASP A 183 -1.26 -0.75 -17.53
N SER A 184 -1.34 -0.08 -18.68
CA SER A 184 -2.38 0.92 -18.93
C SER A 184 -3.79 0.33 -19.04
N GLU A 185 -3.92 -0.95 -19.36
CA GLU A 185 -5.20 -1.64 -19.53
C GLU A 185 -5.69 -2.20 -18.21
N THR A 186 -4.84 -2.97 -17.52
CA THR A 186 -5.19 -3.71 -16.30
C THR A 186 -4.98 -2.93 -15.02
N LYS A 187 -4.27 -1.79 -15.09
CA LYS A 187 -3.82 -1.00 -13.93
C LYS A 187 -3.01 -1.80 -12.90
N ALA A 188 -2.47 -2.94 -13.29
CA ALA A 188 -1.58 -3.75 -12.47
C ALA A 188 -0.12 -3.33 -12.62
N TRP A 189 0.75 -3.78 -11.71
CA TRP A 189 2.20 -3.64 -11.88
C TRP A 189 2.66 -4.32 -13.18
N LYS A 190 3.52 -3.66 -13.95
CA LYS A 190 4.18 -4.28 -15.12
C LYS A 190 5.14 -5.38 -14.66
N ASP A 191 4.96 -6.59 -15.18
CA ASP A 191 5.73 -7.77 -14.77
C ASP A 191 7.20 -7.80 -15.26
N ILE A 192 7.59 -6.82 -16.08
CA ILE A 192 8.96 -6.58 -16.52
C ILE A 192 9.74 -5.63 -15.60
N GLU A 193 9.04 -4.78 -14.86
CA GLU A 193 9.66 -3.80 -13.98
C GLU A 193 9.98 -4.43 -12.63
N LYS A 194 11.07 -3.98 -11.98
CA LYS A 194 11.58 -4.61 -10.75
C LYS A 194 10.50 -4.77 -9.67
N ILE A 195 9.66 -3.74 -9.48
CA ILE A 195 8.54 -3.77 -8.52
C ILE A 195 7.48 -4.81 -8.91
N GLY A 196 7.12 -4.91 -10.19
CA GLY A 196 6.14 -5.89 -10.67
C GLY A 196 6.70 -7.30 -10.66
N VAL A 197 7.95 -7.52 -11.07
CA VAL A 197 8.65 -8.81 -10.91
C VAL A 197 8.57 -9.28 -9.46
N THR A 198 8.88 -8.38 -8.52
CA THR A 198 8.81 -8.68 -7.08
C THR A 198 7.40 -9.01 -6.62
N PHE A 199 6.41 -8.21 -7.05
CA PHE A 199 5.00 -8.44 -6.74
C PHE A 199 4.56 -9.84 -7.20
N TYR A 200 4.82 -10.18 -8.47
CA TYR A 200 4.42 -11.47 -9.03
C TYR A 200 5.19 -12.64 -8.44
N GLU A 201 6.46 -12.47 -8.05
CA GLU A 201 7.22 -13.48 -7.32
C GLU A 201 6.54 -13.81 -5.98
N VAL A 202 6.23 -12.78 -5.18
CA VAL A 202 5.59 -12.92 -3.86
C VAL A 202 4.20 -13.53 -4.01
N TYR A 203 3.37 -12.99 -4.92
CA TYR A 203 2.03 -13.49 -5.21
C TYR A 203 2.06 -14.97 -5.62
N ARG A 204 2.94 -15.36 -6.54
CA ARG A 204 3.08 -16.76 -7.00
C ARG A 204 3.59 -17.67 -5.88
N SER A 205 4.51 -17.18 -5.05
CA SER A 205 5.03 -17.94 -3.91
C SER A 205 3.94 -18.20 -2.87
N LEU A 206 3.18 -17.18 -2.46
CA LEU A 206 2.06 -17.31 -1.53
C LEU A 206 0.97 -18.24 -2.05
N LYS A 207 0.65 -18.18 -3.36
CA LYS A 207 -0.27 -19.15 -3.98
C LYS A 207 0.25 -20.59 -3.90
N LYS A 208 1.55 -20.81 -4.14
CA LYS A 208 2.17 -22.15 -4.00
C LYS A 208 2.11 -22.66 -2.56
N GLN A 209 2.04 -21.77 -1.57
CA GLN A 209 1.85 -22.09 -0.16
C GLN A 209 0.36 -22.33 0.22
N GLY A 210 -0.57 -22.32 -0.73
CA GLY A 210 -1.98 -22.62 -0.50
C GLY A 210 -2.87 -21.41 -0.20
N LYS A 211 -2.34 -20.18 -0.29
CA LYS A 211 -3.13 -18.95 -0.13
C LYS A 211 -4.12 -18.77 -1.28
N SER A 212 -5.29 -18.22 -0.99
CA SER A 212 -6.28 -17.90 -2.02
C SER A 212 -5.76 -16.84 -2.99
N LYS A 213 -6.39 -16.70 -4.17
CA LYS A 213 -6.02 -15.68 -5.17
C LYS A 213 -6.05 -14.26 -4.55
N ASN A 214 -7.11 -13.93 -3.80
CA ASN A 214 -7.27 -12.62 -3.16
C ASN A 214 -6.28 -12.42 -2.00
N GLU A 215 -6.10 -13.44 -1.15
CA GLU A 215 -5.16 -13.35 -0.01
C GLU A 215 -3.71 -13.21 -0.49
N ALA A 216 -3.30 -13.95 -1.52
CA ALA A 216 -1.96 -13.80 -2.08
C ALA A 216 -1.75 -12.42 -2.73
N TYR A 217 -2.80 -11.84 -3.32
CA TYR A 217 -2.74 -10.53 -3.98
C TYR A 217 -2.60 -9.39 -2.97
N GLU A 218 -3.46 -9.34 -1.94
CA GLU A 218 -3.40 -8.29 -0.90
C GLU A 218 -2.07 -8.32 -0.13
N LEU A 219 -1.53 -9.52 0.13
CA LEU A 219 -0.23 -9.70 0.77
C LEU A 219 0.93 -9.30 -0.16
N GLY A 220 0.84 -9.64 -1.45
CA GLY A 220 1.81 -9.20 -2.46
C GLY A 220 1.87 -7.68 -2.57
N MET A 221 0.71 -7.01 -2.57
CA MET A 221 0.61 -5.55 -2.57
C MET A 221 1.21 -4.93 -1.32
N ALA A 222 0.84 -5.41 -0.13
CA ALA A 222 1.41 -4.94 1.14
C ALA A 222 2.93 -5.09 1.17
N PHE A 223 3.46 -6.20 0.65
CA PHE A 223 4.90 -6.45 0.59
C PHE A 223 5.64 -5.44 -0.29
N VAL A 224 5.18 -5.21 -1.53
CA VAL A 224 5.89 -4.31 -2.46
C VAL A 224 5.81 -2.85 -2.02
N LEU A 225 4.69 -2.40 -1.46
CA LEU A 225 4.58 -1.05 -0.92
C LEU A 225 5.64 -0.80 0.17
N ARG A 226 5.81 -1.75 1.09
CA ARG A 226 6.86 -1.68 2.12
C ARG A 226 8.26 -1.77 1.52
N LYS A 227 8.53 -2.79 0.70
CA LYS A 227 9.88 -3.08 0.17
C LYS A 227 10.44 -1.96 -0.70
N TYR A 228 9.56 -1.24 -1.38
CA TYR A 228 9.91 -0.12 -2.25
C TYR A 228 9.69 1.25 -1.59
N ASN A 229 9.61 1.28 -0.25
CA ASN A 229 9.51 2.50 0.55
C ASN A 229 8.45 3.48 0.02
N SER A 230 7.23 2.99 -0.23
CA SER A 230 6.18 3.84 -0.83
C SER A 230 5.60 4.86 0.12
N GLY A 231 5.88 4.77 1.42
CA GLY A 231 5.17 5.57 2.43
C GLY A 231 3.69 5.24 2.55
N ILE A 232 3.23 4.10 1.99
CA ILE A 232 1.84 3.64 2.03
C ILE A 232 1.74 2.36 2.86
N GLY A 233 0.75 2.33 3.74
CA GLY A 233 0.32 1.15 4.48
C GLY A 233 -0.98 0.57 3.94
N LEU A 234 -1.07 -0.76 3.81
CA LEU A 234 -2.30 -1.47 3.47
C LEU A 234 -2.85 -2.18 4.72
N SER A 235 -4.12 -1.93 5.03
CA SER A 235 -4.85 -2.63 6.10
C SER A 235 -6.12 -3.28 5.56
N LYS A 236 -6.54 -4.39 6.18
CA LYS A 236 -7.80 -5.10 5.89
C LYS A 236 -8.72 -5.09 7.11
N ARG A 237 -10.00 -4.86 6.90
CA ARG A 237 -11.00 -4.87 7.98
C ARG A 237 -11.26 -6.28 8.48
N ASP A 238 -11.27 -6.46 9.79
CA ASP A 238 -11.61 -7.72 10.45
C ASP A 238 -13.11 -7.80 10.81
N GLY A 239 -13.53 -8.91 11.41
CA GLY A 239 -14.92 -9.13 11.83
C GLY A 239 -15.41 -8.20 12.95
N ASN A 240 -14.51 -7.53 13.67
CA ASN A 240 -14.85 -6.51 14.68
C ASN A 240 -14.97 -5.11 14.06
N GLY A 241 -14.75 -5.00 12.75
CA GLY A 241 -14.73 -3.76 12.02
C GLY A 241 -13.44 -2.96 12.18
N ASP A 242 -12.38 -3.55 12.75
CA ASP A 242 -11.06 -2.92 12.86
C ASP A 242 -10.24 -3.15 11.60
N PHE A 243 -9.57 -2.11 11.11
CA PHE A 243 -8.56 -2.28 10.07
C PHE A 243 -7.27 -2.82 10.68
N LYS A 244 -6.86 -4.02 10.27
CA LYS A 244 -5.60 -4.65 10.67
C LYS A 244 -4.58 -4.48 9.55
N PRO A 245 -3.42 -3.87 9.82
CA PRO A 245 -2.31 -3.81 8.89
C PRO A 245 -1.92 -5.18 8.33
N LEU A 246 -1.54 -5.22 7.05
CA LEU A 246 -1.01 -6.41 6.41
C LEU A 246 0.51 -6.31 6.33
N PHE A 247 1.22 -7.31 6.86
CA PHE A 247 2.66 -7.42 6.71
C PHE A 247 3.07 -8.79 6.18
N VAL A 248 4.15 -8.77 5.40
CA VAL A 248 4.77 -9.95 4.83
C VAL A 248 6.26 -9.90 5.11
N GLU A 249 6.76 -10.95 5.75
CA GLU A 249 8.17 -11.18 5.98
C GLU A 249 8.77 -11.96 4.80
N GLU A 250 9.94 -11.52 4.34
CA GLU A 250 10.76 -12.24 3.37
C GLU A 250 11.80 -13.04 4.15
N LEU A 251 11.73 -14.37 4.03
CA LEU A 251 12.67 -15.30 4.67
C LEU A 251 13.50 -15.98 3.60
N GLN A 252 14.80 -16.09 3.86
CA GLN A 252 15.70 -16.89 3.01
C GLN A 252 15.48 -18.38 3.31
N ASP A 253 15.27 -19.20 2.28
CA ASP A 253 15.17 -20.66 2.44
C ASP A 253 16.52 -21.19 2.97
N PRO A 254 16.56 -21.83 4.16
CA PRO A 254 17.81 -22.28 4.77
C PRO A 254 18.51 -23.36 3.95
N ASN A 255 17.78 -24.07 3.09
CA ASN A 255 18.30 -25.13 2.24
C ASN A 255 18.61 -24.64 0.81
N ASN A 256 18.23 -23.40 0.46
CA ASN A 256 18.49 -22.84 -0.85
C ASN A 256 18.64 -21.30 -0.78
N PRO A 257 19.87 -20.76 -0.81
CA PRO A 257 20.12 -19.31 -0.72
C PRO A 257 19.62 -18.52 -1.93
N LYS A 258 19.17 -19.18 -3.00
CA LYS A 258 18.54 -18.53 -4.17
C LYS A 258 17.02 -18.50 -4.06
N LYS A 259 16.43 -19.13 -3.05
CA LYS A 259 14.98 -19.25 -2.88
C LYS A 259 14.51 -18.48 -1.67
N LYS A 260 13.52 -17.63 -1.88
CA LYS A 260 12.85 -16.88 -0.83
C LYS A 260 11.49 -17.47 -0.54
N THR A 261 11.09 -17.39 0.72
CA THR A 261 9.73 -17.71 1.19
C THR A 261 9.11 -16.45 1.80
N TYR A 262 7.81 -16.32 1.67
CA TYR A 262 7.08 -15.14 2.10
C TYR A 262 5.96 -15.57 3.03
N ASN A 263 5.91 -15.00 4.23
CA ASN A 263 4.91 -15.34 5.25
C ASN A 263 4.18 -14.08 5.72
N LYS A 264 2.86 -14.17 5.87
CA LYS A 264 2.11 -13.15 6.62
C LYS A 264 2.64 -13.13 8.06
N THR A 265 2.81 -11.94 8.60
CA THR A 265 3.26 -11.75 9.99
C THR A 265 2.55 -10.54 10.60
N ASP A 266 2.53 -10.48 11.92
CA ASP A 266 2.10 -9.31 12.68
C ASP A 266 3.31 -8.43 13.06
N ASN A 267 4.53 -8.91 12.80
CA ASN A 267 5.73 -8.10 12.95
C ASN A 267 5.72 -6.97 11.91
N CYS A 268 5.65 -5.74 12.39
CA CYS A 268 5.62 -4.54 11.58
C CYS A 268 6.97 -3.79 11.56
N ASN A 269 7.98 -4.30 12.28
CA ASN A 269 9.35 -3.76 12.34
C ASN A 269 10.31 -4.50 11.38
N LEU A 270 9.77 -4.93 10.24
CA LEU A 270 10.45 -5.71 9.20
C LEU A 270 11.31 -4.87 8.27
#